data_AF-A0A1A8GHC9-F1
#
_entry.id   AF-A0A1A8GHC9-F1
#
_cell.length_a   1.000
_cell.length_b   1.000
_cell.length_c   1.000
_cell.angle_alpha   90.00
_cell.angle_beta   90.00
_cell.angle_gamma   90.00
#
_symmetry.space_group_name_H-M   'P 1'
#
loop_
_entity.id
_entity.type
_entity.pdbx_description
1 polymer ?
#
loop_
_entity_poly.entity_id
_entity_poly.type
_entity_poly.pdbx_seq_one_letter_code
_entity_poly.pdbx_strand_id
1 'polypeptide(L)'
;KEFIPTFWSKRLFPYFNKDKPVNLSFNNTEAEAYISSSPDAFIPKDRSSDLEAISRVIQQARHFIYISIIDYLPLLSSSTLRYWSRID
;
A
#
# COMPACT_ATOMS: atom_id res chain seq x y z
N LYS A 1 8.15 13.17 24.57
CA LYS A 1 9.01 12.47 23.58
C LYS A 1 8.11 11.48 22.86
N GLU A 2 7.86 11.70 21.57
CA GLU A 2 7.20 10.70 20.73
C GLU A 2 8.19 9.54 20.52
N PHE A 3 7.76 8.33 20.85
CA PHE A 3 8.60 7.13 20.80
C PHE A 3 7.96 6.13 19.86
N ILE A 4 8.66 5.83 18.77
CA ILE A 4 8.29 4.73 17.87
C ILE A 4 8.82 3.46 18.53
N PRO A 5 7.95 2.47 18.83
CA PRO A 5 8.38 1.27 19.51
C PRO A 5 9.34 0.47 18.62
N THR A 6 10.36 -0.11 19.23
CA THR A 6 11.29 -1.02 18.54
C THR A 6 10.57 -2.27 18.01
N PHE A 7 9.47 -2.65 18.67
CA PHE A 7 8.58 -3.72 18.23
C PHE A 7 7.12 -3.31 18.41
N TRP A 8 6.34 -3.41 17.34
CA TRP A 8 4.90 -3.22 17.39
C TRP A 8 4.21 -4.34 18.18
N SER A 9 3.16 -4.00 18.90
CA SER A 9 2.31 -4.99 19.56
C SER A 9 1.77 -6.00 18.55
N LYS A 10 1.77 -7.30 18.92
CA LYS A 10 1.23 -8.37 18.08
C LYS A 10 -0.23 -8.14 17.65
N ARG A 11 -0.99 -7.32 18.40
CA ARG A 11 -2.37 -6.93 18.04
C ARG A 11 -2.45 -6.13 16.73
N LEU A 12 -1.34 -5.55 16.29
CA LEU A 12 -1.24 -4.78 15.05
C LEU A 12 -0.77 -5.64 13.87
N PHE A 13 -0.42 -6.91 14.10
CA PHE A 13 0.00 -7.79 13.01
C PHE A 13 -1.24 -8.15 12.20
N PRO A 14 -1.15 -8.08 10.86
CA PRO A 14 -2.31 -8.29 10.02
C PRO A 14 -2.67 -9.78 9.92
N TYR A 15 -3.96 -10.09 9.97
CA TYR A 15 -4.46 -11.43 9.62
C TYR A 15 -4.49 -11.67 8.11
N PHE A 16 -4.64 -10.58 7.33
CA PHE A 16 -4.68 -10.58 5.87
C PHE A 16 -3.58 -9.69 5.31
N ASN A 17 -2.85 -10.19 4.33
CA ASN A 17 -1.73 -9.49 3.71
C ASN A 17 -1.71 -9.76 2.20
N LYS A 18 -0.66 -9.31 1.51
CA LYS A 18 -0.52 -9.53 0.06
C LYS A 18 -0.61 -11.02 -0.33
N ASP A 19 -0.07 -11.94 0.46
CA ASP A 19 -0.01 -13.37 0.13
C ASP A 19 -1.30 -14.10 0.52
N LYS A 20 -2.03 -13.56 1.49
CA LYS A 20 -3.33 -14.05 1.96
C LYS A 20 -4.32 -12.90 2.10
N PRO A 21 -4.88 -12.38 0.99
CA PRO A 21 -5.89 -11.33 1.04
C PRO A 21 -7.20 -11.87 1.61
N VAL A 22 -8.07 -10.96 2.07
CA VAL A 22 -9.46 -11.28 2.41
C VAL A 22 -10.34 -11.19 1.17
N ASN A 23 -11.24 -12.15 0.99
CA ASN A 23 -12.30 -12.07 -0.01
C ASN A 23 -13.46 -11.24 0.53
N LEU A 24 -13.85 -10.21 -0.20
CA LEU A 24 -14.93 -9.29 0.13
C LEU A 24 -15.91 -9.21 -1.05
N SER A 25 -17.17 -8.96 -0.75
CA SER A 25 -18.18 -8.68 -1.77
C SER A 25 -18.62 -7.22 -1.64
N PHE A 26 -18.36 -6.44 -2.68
CA PHE A 26 -18.74 -5.03 -2.78
C PHE A 26 -19.75 -4.87 -3.90
N ASN A 27 -20.98 -4.47 -3.58
CA ASN A 27 -22.03 -4.24 -4.58
C ASN A 27 -22.16 -5.40 -5.59
N ASN A 28 -22.19 -6.63 -5.08
CA ASN A 28 -22.24 -7.88 -5.85
C ASN A 28 -20.98 -8.18 -6.70
N THR A 29 -19.87 -7.51 -6.45
CA THR A 29 -18.56 -7.78 -7.06
C THR A 29 -17.63 -8.39 -6.02
N GLU A 30 -17.08 -9.57 -6.31
CA GLU A 30 -16.05 -10.18 -5.47
C GLU A 30 -14.71 -9.47 -5.67
N ALA A 31 -14.01 -9.20 -4.58
CA ALA A 31 -12.71 -8.55 -4.58
C ALA A 31 -11.81 -9.12 -3.48
N GLU A 32 -10.52 -9.17 -3.77
CA GLU A 32 -9.48 -9.47 -2.78
C GLU A 32 -8.93 -8.16 -2.20
N ALA A 33 -8.83 -8.07 -0.88
CA ALA A 33 -8.32 -6.87 -0.20
C ALA A 33 -7.35 -7.21 0.94
N TYR A 34 -6.46 -6.28 1.24
CA TYR A 34 -5.61 -6.29 2.43
C TYR A 34 -5.21 -4.86 2.78
N ILE A 35 -4.75 -4.65 4.01
CA ILE A 35 -4.35 -3.33 4.49
C ILE A 35 -2.84 -3.19 4.39
N SER A 36 -2.40 -2.14 3.70
CA SER A 36 -1.02 -1.68 3.70
C SER A 36 -0.82 -0.53 4.69
N SER A 37 0.43 -0.15 4.98
CA SER A 37 0.70 1.02 5.81
C SER A 37 1.95 1.78 5.36
N SER A 38 1.99 3.06 5.76
CA SER A 38 3.12 3.98 5.62
C SER A 38 3.08 5.03 6.75
N PRO A 39 4.20 5.74 7.02
CA PRO A 39 5.55 5.49 6.51
C PRO A 39 6.18 4.22 7.12
N ASP A 40 7.36 3.81 6.63
CA ASP A 40 8.02 2.54 6.98
C ASP A 40 8.15 2.29 8.48
N ALA A 41 8.33 3.36 9.27
CA ALA A 41 8.41 3.27 10.72
C ALA A 41 7.13 2.72 11.39
N PHE A 42 5.97 2.86 10.76
CA PHE A 42 4.66 2.40 11.24
C PHE A 42 4.21 1.07 10.62
N ILE A 43 5.12 0.34 9.97
CA ILE A 43 4.80 -0.97 9.40
C ILE A 43 5.09 -2.05 10.45
N PRO A 44 4.08 -2.72 11.02
CA PRO A 44 4.27 -3.87 11.88
C PRO A 44 4.77 -5.06 11.06
N LYS A 45 5.27 -6.08 11.77
CA LYS A 45 5.66 -7.34 11.13
C LYS A 45 4.52 -7.89 10.26
N ASP A 46 4.88 -8.42 9.09
CA ASP A 46 4.01 -9.08 8.12
C ASP A 46 2.96 -8.18 7.46
N ARG A 47 3.02 -6.85 7.66
CA ARG A 47 2.22 -5.86 6.94
C ARG A 47 2.95 -5.37 5.70
N SER A 48 2.22 -5.29 4.59
CA SER A 48 2.74 -4.76 3.34
C SER A 48 2.90 -3.24 3.41
N SER A 49 3.97 -2.72 2.83
CA SER A 49 4.14 -1.28 2.62
C SER A 49 3.15 -0.79 1.57
N ASP A 50 2.65 0.44 1.70
CA ASP A 50 1.77 1.05 0.68
C ASP A 50 2.38 1.01 -0.71
N LEU A 51 3.69 1.25 -0.82
CA LEU A 51 4.40 1.24 -2.09
C LEU A 51 4.52 -0.17 -2.69
N GLU A 52 4.73 -1.18 -1.84
CA GLU A 52 4.72 -2.57 -2.29
C GLU A 52 3.32 -2.97 -2.79
N ALA A 53 2.27 -2.58 -2.06
CA ALA A 53 0.89 -2.87 -2.41
C ALA A 53 0.50 -2.24 -3.75
N ILE A 54 0.78 -0.94 -3.94
CA ILE A 54 0.51 -0.21 -5.18
C ILE A 54 1.28 -0.82 -6.35
N SER A 55 2.59 -1.07 -6.19
CA SER A 55 3.42 -1.67 -7.23
C SER A 55 2.90 -3.04 -7.65
N ARG A 56 2.47 -3.86 -6.69
CA ARG A 56 1.89 -5.17 -6.96
C ARG A 56 0.57 -5.08 -7.74
N VAL A 57 -0.33 -4.17 -7.39
CA VAL A 57 -1.58 -3.96 -8.14
C VAL A 57 -1.27 -3.56 -9.58
N ILE A 58 -0.31 -2.65 -9.80
CA ILE A 58 0.11 -2.24 -11.14
C ILE A 58 0.67 -3.43 -11.93
N GLN A 59 1.55 -4.23 -11.33
CA GLN A 59 2.17 -5.40 -11.98
C GLN A 59 1.17 -6.52 -12.30
N GLN A 60 0.12 -6.68 -11.48
CA GLN A 60 -0.88 -7.74 -11.65
C GLN A 60 -2.05 -7.35 -12.56
N ALA A 61 -2.24 -6.06 -12.84
CA ALA A 61 -3.32 -5.57 -13.69
C ALA A 61 -3.14 -6.04 -15.15
N ARG A 62 -4.23 -6.57 -15.73
CA ARG A 62 -4.23 -7.09 -17.12
C ARG A 62 -4.86 -6.15 -18.14
N HIS A 63 -5.74 -5.25 -17.69
CA HIS A 63 -6.55 -4.43 -18.58
C HIS A 63 -6.53 -2.95 -18.20
N PHE A 64 -6.96 -2.62 -16.98
CA PHE A 64 -7.07 -1.24 -16.50
C PHE A 64 -6.76 -1.17 -15.01
N ILE A 65 -6.47 0.03 -14.53
CA ILE A 65 -6.34 0.37 -13.11
C ILE A 65 -7.25 1.57 -12.86
N TYR A 66 -8.13 1.45 -11.87
CA TYR A 66 -8.92 2.58 -11.38
C TYR A 66 -8.22 3.19 -10.17
N ILE A 67 -7.87 4.47 -10.27
CA ILE A 67 -7.24 5.22 -9.19
C ILE A 67 -8.22 6.31 -8.75
N SER A 68 -8.59 6.29 -7.47
CA SER A 68 -9.38 7.34 -6.83
C SER A 68 -8.58 7.91 -5.68
N ILE A 69 -8.23 9.18 -5.79
CA ILE A 69 -7.42 9.92 -4.82
C ILE A 69 -8.03 11.29 -4.60
N ILE A 70 -7.79 11.88 -3.43
CA ILE A 70 -8.28 13.21 -3.09
C ILE A 70 -7.57 14.29 -3.93
N ASP A 71 -6.25 14.19 -4.03
CA ASP A 71 -5.39 15.17 -4.71
C ASP A 71 -4.24 14.44 -5.41
N TYR A 72 -3.96 14.83 -6.65
CA TYR A 72 -2.82 14.35 -7.43
C TYR A 72 -1.82 15.48 -7.59
N LEU A 73 -0.76 15.49 -6.77
CA LEU A 73 0.33 16.44 -6.93
C LEU A 73 1.57 15.72 -7.48
N PRO A 74 2.04 16.06 -8.69
CA PRO A 74 3.29 15.49 -9.20
C PRO A 74 4.47 15.93 -8.31
N LEU A 75 5.16 14.96 -7.72
CA LEU A 75 6.39 15.23 -6.98
C LEU A 75 7.54 15.35 -7.97
N LEU A 76 7.97 16.59 -8.25
CA LEU A 76 9.19 16.82 -9.02
C LEU A 76 10.39 16.56 -8.12
N SER A 77 11.17 15.53 -8.42
CA SER A 77 12.53 15.42 -7.87
C SER A 77 13.35 16.60 -8.38
N SER A 78 13.93 17.39 -7.47
CA SER A 78 14.51 18.70 -7.76
C SER A 78 15.69 18.71 -8.75
N SER A 79 16.18 17.54 -9.20
CA SER A 79 17.30 17.42 -10.15
C SER A 79 16.98 16.61 -11.42
N THR A 80 15.83 15.95 -11.50
CA THR A 80 15.42 15.15 -12.67
C THR A 80 13.91 15.25 -12.85
N LEU A 81 13.43 15.39 -14.10
CA LEU A 81 12.01 15.26 -14.45
C LEU A 81 11.55 13.80 -14.27
N ARG A 82 11.54 13.35 -13.02
CA ARG A 82 11.01 12.06 -12.59
C ARG A 82 9.85 12.35 -11.66
N TYR A 83 8.67 11.91 -12.07
CA TYR A 83 7.42 12.21 -11.37
C TYR A 83 7.20 11.23 -10.22
N TRP A 84 7.63 9.98 -10.37
CA TRP A 84 7.35 8.92 -9.39
C TRP A 84 8.52 7.96 -9.19
N SER A 85 9.53 8.33 -8.40
CA SER A 85 10.78 7.55 -8.24
C SER A 85 10.69 6.02 -8.34
N ARG A 86 9.97 5.35 -7.42
CA ARG A 86 9.85 3.87 -7.32
C ARG A 86 8.68 3.26 -8.13
N ILE A 87 7.85 4.08 -8.77
CA ILE A 87 6.66 3.63 -9.53
C ILE A 87 6.82 3.89 -11.04
N ASP A 88 7.56 4.93 -11.45
CA ASP A 88 7.95 5.22 -12.85
C ASP A 88 8.66 4.02 -13.52
#